data_AF-A0A1J4JK33-F1
#
_entry.id   AF-A0A1J4JK33-F1
#
_cell.length_a   1.000
_cell.length_b   1.000
_cell.length_c   1.000
_cell.angle_alpha   90.00
_cell.angle_beta   90.00
_cell.angle_gamma   90.00
#
_symmetry.space_group_name_H-M   'P 1'
#
loop_
_entity.id
_entity.type
_entity.pdbx_description
1 polymer ?
#
loop_
_entity_poly.entity_id
_entity_poly.type
_entity_poly.pdbx_seq_one_letter_code
_entity_poly.pdbx_strand_id
1 'polypeptide(L)'
;MLYQPRTSEEARYLFTKAVNSDDFEAAEIAYQHMLDLQLVEDEMRLGKRVGRYLEQKQGLTEQHESNCDNYDQIVQQKIQAVQKEFMRQYQELKVRQEKELNEAFDKWRVRKDDVEAQSIRDYTESLSTARLMASQARFAEAKNIRDSAFNAKNEYCFNKFKDLTTRYKSLIKSITERHEFEMDSLIKKRDLKMKQLEIEMNDAHENALDCFTVDNASKVAEAAGKPKRKMPLSFAYQTRNNTPCKWESKVTMKTDKSFRAKMNTYNNVFAASDVMNPKKTTKTPMKKVQNTRRLEELAIKKAKTP
;
A
#
# COMPACT_ATOMS: atom_id res chain seq x y z
N MET A 1 23.75 -17.74 -76.02
CA MET A 1 23.12 -16.97 -74.93
C MET A 1 23.74 -17.45 -73.64
N LEU A 2 24.47 -16.59 -72.94
CA LEU A 2 25.02 -16.89 -71.61
C LEU A 2 23.85 -17.02 -70.62
N TYR A 3 23.70 -18.20 -70.04
CA TYR A 3 22.70 -18.47 -69.01
C TYR A 3 23.11 -17.74 -67.73
N GLN A 4 22.32 -16.74 -67.31
CA GLN A 4 22.55 -16.00 -66.08
C GLN A 4 21.98 -16.79 -64.88
N PRO A 5 22.80 -17.12 -63.86
CA PRO A 5 22.34 -17.83 -62.68
C PRO A 5 21.35 -16.99 -61.88
N ARG A 6 20.35 -17.64 -61.25
CA ARG A 6 19.34 -16.97 -60.42
C ARG A 6 19.54 -17.17 -58.93
N THR A 7 20.39 -18.12 -58.53
CA THR A 7 20.73 -18.39 -57.12
C THR A 7 22.25 -18.48 -56.92
N SER A 8 22.73 -18.26 -55.70
CA SER A 8 24.16 -18.36 -55.38
C SER A 8 24.70 -19.79 -55.61
N GLU A 9 23.86 -20.81 -55.42
CA GLU A 9 24.19 -22.21 -55.68
C GLU A 9 24.30 -22.51 -57.18
N GLU A 10 23.41 -21.97 -58.01
CA GLU A 10 23.50 -22.06 -59.47
C GLU A 10 24.75 -21.35 -60.00
N ALA A 11 25.07 -20.16 -59.47
CA ALA A 11 26.27 -19.43 -59.83
C ALA A 11 27.55 -20.19 -59.44
N ARG A 12 27.56 -20.83 -58.27
CA ARG A 12 28.66 -21.69 -57.81
C ARG A 12 28.83 -22.95 -58.67
N TYR A 13 27.72 -23.53 -59.12
CA TYR A 13 27.73 -24.66 -60.04
C TYR A 13 28.29 -24.27 -61.41
N LEU A 14 27.87 -23.13 -61.96
CA LEU A 14 28.39 -22.59 -63.22
C LEU A 14 29.87 -22.23 -63.13
N PHE A 15 30.30 -21.62 -62.02
CA PHE A 15 31.71 -21.33 -61.74
C PHE A 15 32.55 -22.61 -61.77
N THR A 16 32.13 -23.64 -61.03
CA THR A 16 32.85 -24.93 -60.96
C THR A 16 32.91 -25.61 -62.33
N LYS A 17 31.83 -25.52 -63.11
CA LYS A 17 31.75 -26.08 -64.46
C LYS A 17 32.66 -25.33 -65.45
N ALA A 18 32.71 -24.01 -65.37
CA ALA A 18 33.55 -23.17 -66.21
C ALA A 18 35.04 -23.39 -65.92
N VAL A 19 35.41 -23.50 -64.64
CA VAL A 19 36.77 -23.85 -64.19
C VAL A 19 37.18 -25.23 -64.70
N ASN A 20 36.29 -26.23 -64.66
CA ASN A 20 36.58 -27.58 -65.16
C ASN A 20 36.63 -27.67 -66.69
N SER A 21 36.20 -26.64 -67.41
CA SER A 21 36.17 -26.60 -68.88
C SER A 21 37.20 -25.61 -69.45
N ASP A 22 38.10 -25.09 -68.60
CA ASP A 22 39.11 -24.07 -68.93
C ASP A 22 38.55 -22.76 -69.54
N ASP A 23 37.26 -22.46 -69.29
CA ASP A 23 36.61 -21.22 -69.75
C ASP A 23 36.68 -20.16 -68.64
N PHE A 24 37.81 -19.44 -68.61
CA PHE A 24 38.11 -18.47 -67.55
C PHE A 24 37.24 -17.20 -67.62
N GLU A 25 36.80 -16.77 -68.81
CA GLU A 25 35.89 -15.63 -68.96
C GLU A 25 34.51 -15.96 -68.37
N ALA A 26 33.98 -17.16 -68.67
CA ALA A 26 32.72 -17.61 -68.06
C ALA A 26 32.86 -17.85 -66.54
N ALA A 27 34.02 -18.30 -66.08
CA ALA A 27 34.30 -18.46 -64.65
C ALA A 27 34.35 -17.12 -63.92
N GLU A 28 34.97 -16.08 -64.48
CA GLU A 28 35.01 -14.74 -63.87
C GLU A 28 33.60 -14.13 -63.76
N ILE A 29 32.79 -14.24 -64.82
CA ILE A 29 31.40 -13.76 -64.82
C ILE A 29 30.55 -14.54 -63.79
N ALA A 30 30.69 -15.87 -63.74
CA ALA A 30 29.98 -16.69 -62.76
C ALA A 30 30.42 -16.39 -61.31
N TYR A 31 31.69 -16.06 -61.09
CA TYR A 31 32.21 -15.67 -59.78
C TYR A 31 31.65 -14.31 -59.31
N GLN A 32 31.60 -13.31 -60.19
CA GLN A 32 30.99 -12.01 -59.87
C GLN A 32 29.50 -12.15 -59.54
N HIS A 33 28.75 -12.90 -60.36
CA HIS A 33 27.34 -13.19 -60.08
C HIS A 33 27.13 -13.98 -58.79
N MET A 34 28.04 -14.90 -58.44
CA MET A 34 27.98 -15.65 -57.19
C MET A 34 28.09 -14.71 -55.97
N LEU A 35 29.00 -13.72 -56.02
CA LEU A 35 29.16 -12.74 -54.95
C LEU A 35 27.93 -11.85 -54.79
N ASP A 36 27.39 -11.33 -55.90
CA ASP A 36 26.20 -10.48 -55.88
C ASP A 36 24.97 -11.23 -55.38
N LEU A 37 24.74 -12.46 -55.86
CA LEU A 37 23.61 -13.29 -55.45
C LEU A 37 23.73 -13.72 -53.98
N GLN A 38 24.95 -14.01 -53.50
CA GLN A 38 25.19 -14.30 -52.09
C GLN A 38 24.89 -13.09 -51.19
N LEU A 39 25.23 -11.88 -51.64
CA LEU A 39 24.88 -10.64 -50.94
C LEU A 39 23.37 -10.46 -50.85
N VAL A 40 22.66 -10.63 -51.97
CA VAL A 40 21.19 -10.53 -52.03
C VAL A 40 20.53 -11.56 -51.11
N GLU A 41 20.99 -12.81 -51.12
CA GLU A 41 20.47 -13.86 -50.23
C GLU A 41 20.70 -13.55 -48.75
N ASP A 42 21.86 -13.00 -48.38
CA ASP A 42 22.16 -12.58 -47.03
C ASP A 42 21.32 -11.36 -46.59
N GLU A 43 21.10 -10.39 -47.49
CA GLU A 43 20.19 -9.25 -47.27
C GLU A 43 18.74 -9.69 -47.09
N MET A 44 18.25 -10.61 -47.92
CA MET A 44 16.90 -11.19 -47.78
C MET A 44 16.75 -11.94 -46.45
N ARG A 45 17.77 -12.70 -46.03
CA ARG A 45 17.78 -13.38 -44.73
C ARG A 45 17.76 -12.39 -43.56
N LEU A 46 18.49 -11.29 -43.68
CA LEU A 46 18.48 -10.21 -42.69
C LEU A 46 17.12 -9.52 -42.64
N GLY A 47 16.54 -9.16 -43.80
CA GLY A 47 15.21 -8.58 -43.91
C GLY A 47 14.13 -9.46 -43.26
N LYS A 48 14.17 -10.77 -43.48
CA LYS A 48 13.26 -11.74 -42.82
C LYS A 48 13.45 -11.81 -41.29
N ARG A 49 14.65 -11.55 -40.76
CA ARG A 49 14.89 -11.48 -39.31
C ARG A 49 14.35 -10.17 -38.73
N VAL A 50 14.61 -9.06 -39.41
CA VAL A 50 14.08 -7.74 -39.02
C VAL A 50 12.56 -7.72 -39.05
N GLY A 51 11.93 -8.28 -40.09
CA GLY A 51 10.46 -8.40 -40.18
C GLY A 51 9.87 -9.15 -38.99
N ARG A 52 10.42 -10.34 -38.66
CA ARG A 52 9.99 -11.12 -37.48
C ARG A 52 10.19 -10.37 -36.16
N TYR A 53 11.27 -9.59 -36.03
CA TYR A 53 11.47 -8.74 -34.86
C TYR A 53 10.40 -7.66 -34.76
N LEU A 54 10.05 -6.98 -35.86
CA LEU A 54 9.02 -5.94 -35.85
C LEU A 54 7.65 -6.49 -35.44
N GLU A 55 7.28 -7.67 -35.95
CA GLU A 55 6.05 -8.38 -35.54
C GLU A 55 6.07 -8.72 -34.04
N GLN A 56 7.19 -9.25 -33.53
CA GLN A 56 7.33 -9.56 -32.10
C GLN A 56 7.30 -8.30 -31.22
N LYS A 57 7.93 -7.22 -31.67
CA LYS A 57 7.91 -5.92 -30.97
C LYS A 57 6.49 -5.39 -30.86
N GLN A 58 5.70 -5.50 -31.92
CA GLN A 58 4.29 -5.08 -31.90
C GLN A 58 3.51 -5.87 -30.84
N GLY A 59 3.65 -7.19 -30.79
CA GLY A 59 3.03 -8.01 -29.76
C GLY A 59 3.47 -7.67 -28.33
N LEU A 60 4.75 -7.33 -28.13
CA LEU A 60 5.25 -6.85 -26.84
C LEU A 60 4.64 -5.49 -26.44
N THR A 61 4.45 -4.58 -27.40
CA THR A 61 3.80 -3.29 -27.15
C THR A 61 2.35 -3.49 -26.73
N GLU A 62 1.58 -4.32 -27.45
CA GLU A 62 0.19 -4.62 -27.12
C GLU A 62 0.06 -5.27 -25.73
N GLN A 63 1.01 -6.16 -25.38
CA GLN A 63 1.06 -6.75 -24.04
C GLN A 63 1.40 -5.71 -22.95
N HIS A 64 2.31 -4.78 -23.22
CA HIS A 64 2.64 -3.69 -22.30
C HIS A 64 1.42 -2.79 -22.04
N GLU A 65 0.74 -2.35 -23.09
CA GLU A 65 -0.49 -1.54 -23.00
C GLU A 65 -1.58 -2.26 -22.19
N SER A 66 -1.84 -3.54 -22.52
CA SER A 66 -2.83 -4.34 -21.79
C SER A 66 -2.48 -4.52 -20.30
N ASN A 67 -1.19 -4.67 -19.97
CA ASN A 67 -0.76 -4.76 -18.58
C ASN A 67 -0.99 -3.45 -17.82
N CYS A 68 -0.66 -2.31 -18.41
CA CYS A 68 -0.93 -0.99 -17.81
C CYS A 68 -2.43 -0.80 -17.55
N ASP A 69 -3.28 -1.08 -18.54
CA ASP A 69 -4.74 -0.99 -18.38
C ASP A 69 -5.28 -1.89 -17.25
N ASN A 70 -4.75 -3.12 -17.14
CA ASN A 70 -5.13 -4.05 -16.08
C ASN A 70 -4.73 -3.52 -14.69
N TYR A 71 -3.53 -2.95 -14.56
CA TYR A 71 -3.08 -2.35 -13.31
C TYR A 71 -3.95 -1.15 -12.91
N ASP A 72 -4.26 -0.27 -13.86
CA ASP A 72 -5.15 0.87 -13.65
C ASP A 72 -6.52 0.42 -13.14
N GLN A 73 -7.11 -0.61 -13.74
CA GLN A 73 -8.40 -1.16 -13.29
C GLN A 73 -8.33 -1.73 -11.88
N ILE A 74 -7.28 -2.50 -11.55
CA ILE A 74 -7.09 -3.07 -10.21
C ILE A 74 -6.93 -1.97 -9.16
N VAL A 75 -6.10 -0.96 -9.45
CA VAL A 75 -5.87 0.15 -8.52
C VAL A 75 -7.15 0.97 -8.35
N GLN A 76 -7.90 1.25 -9.43
CA GLN A 76 -9.18 1.93 -9.35
C GLN A 76 -10.20 1.19 -8.46
N GLN A 77 -10.28 -0.15 -8.58
CA GLN A 77 -11.14 -0.94 -7.70
C GLN A 77 -10.71 -0.83 -6.23
N LYS A 78 -9.39 -0.84 -5.95
CA LYS A 78 -8.87 -0.62 -4.59
C LYS A 78 -9.21 0.79 -4.08
N ILE A 79 -9.08 1.82 -4.92
CA ILE A 79 -9.44 3.20 -4.57
C ILE A 79 -10.91 3.27 -4.17
N GLN A 80 -11.81 2.70 -4.99
CA GLN A 80 -13.25 2.69 -4.69
C GLN A 80 -13.56 1.95 -3.38
N ALA A 81 -12.90 0.82 -3.12
CA ALA A 81 -13.06 0.06 -1.89
C ALA A 81 -12.59 0.88 -0.66
N VAL A 82 -11.44 1.54 -0.76
CA VAL A 82 -10.92 2.44 0.30
C VAL A 82 -11.87 3.59 0.56
N GLN A 83 -12.37 4.25 -0.48
CA GLN A 83 -13.35 5.34 -0.34
C GLN A 83 -14.62 4.88 0.37
N LYS A 84 -15.16 3.71 -0.01
CA LYS A 84 -16.34 3.13 0.63
C LYS A 84 -16.11 2.83 2.11
N GLU A 85 -14.95 2.29 2.45
CA GLU A 85 -14.59 1.97 3.83
C GLU A 85 -14.42 3.24 4.68
N PHE A 86 -13.72 4.27 4.18
CA PHE A 86 -13.60 5.54 4.89
C PHE A 86 -14.94 6.28 5.02
N MET A 87 -15.82 6.15 4.03
CA MET A 87 -17.18 6.68 4.11
C MET A 87 -17.98 5.99 5.24
N ARG A 88 -17.88 4.67 5.37
CA ARG A 88 -18.49 3.91 6.47
C ARG A 88 -17.95 4.38 7.82
N GLN A 89 -16.62 4.44 7.96
CA GLN A 89 -15.97 4.88 9.20
C GLN A 89 -16.36 6.32 9.57
N TYR A 90 -16.50 7.21 8.58
CA TYR A 90 -16.98 8.57 8.79
C TYR A 90 -18.41 8.60 9.33
N GLN A 91 -19.33 7.81 8.77
CA GLN A 91 -20.71 7.76 9.26
C GLN A 91 -20.78 7.22 10.69
N GLU A 92 -20.00 6.17 11.01
CA GLU A 92 -19.92 5.63 12.36
C GLU A 92 -19.35 6.63 13.36
N LEU A 93 -18.32 7.38 12.95
CA LEU A 93 -17.73 8.44 13.75
C LEU A 93 -18.75 9.55 14.00
N LYS A 94 -19.43 10.03 12.95
CA LYS A 94 -20.46 11.06 13.03
C LYS A 94 -21.58 10.67 14.01
N VAL A 95 -22.15 9.47 13.87
CA VAL A 95 -23.22 9.00 14.76
C VAL A 95 -22.75 8.93 16.21
N ARG A 96 -21.51 8.49 16.45
CA ARG A 96 -20.93 8.44 17.80
C ARG A 96 -20.76 9.83 18.40
N GLN A 97 -20.23 10.77 17.61
CA GLN A 97 -19.99 12.16 18.02
C GLN A 97 -21.30 12.89 18.32
N GLU A 98 -22.32 12.73 17.46
CA GLU A 98 -23.67 13.26 17.69
C GLU A 98 -24.28 12.71 18.97
N LYS A 99 -24.21 11.39 19.17
CA LYS A 99 -24.72 10.74 20.39
C LYS A 99 -24.04 11.30 21.64
N GLU A 100 -22.72 11.45 21.62
CA GLU A 100 -21.97 11.94 22.77
C GLU A 100 -22.32 13.40 23.12
N LEU A 101 -22.46 14.27 22.12
CA LEU A 101 -22.89 15.65 22.33
C LEU A 101 -24.31 15.70 22.89
N ASN A 102 -25.23 14.92 22.32
CA ASN A 102 -26.62 14.85 22.80
C ASN A 102 -26.68 14.36 24.26
N GLU A 103 -25.91 13.33 24.62
CA GLU A 103 -25.82 12.87 26.00
C GLU A 103 -25.28 13.96 26.96
N ALA A 104 -24.32 14.77 26.51
CA ALA A 104 -23.80 15.88 27.30
C ALA A 104 -24.88 16.97 27.50
N PHE A 105 -25.63 17.30 26.45
CA PHE A 105 -26.75 18.25 26.52
C PHE A 105 -27.89 17.75 27.40
N ASP A 106 -28.26 16.48 27.30
CA ASP A 106 -29.31 15.89 28.12
C ASP A 106 -28.93 15.87 29.60
N LYS A 107 -27.68 15.51 29.92
CA LYS A 107 -27.15 15.58 31.30
C LYS A 107 -27.11 17.02 31.84
N TRP A 108 -26.87 18.01 30.98
CA TRP A 108 -26.96 19.41 31.38
C TRP A 108 -28.41 19.81 31.68
N ARG A 109 -29.35 19.43 30.81
CA ARG A 109 -30.79 19.72 30.97
C ARG A 109 -31.33 19.11 32.26
N VAL A 110 -31.12 17.82 32.48
CA VAL A 110 -31.59 17.13 33.70
C VAL A 110 -31.06 17.81 34.96
N ARG A 111 -29.76 18.15 35.00
CA ARG A 111 -29.19 18.85 36.16
C ARG A 111 -29.72 20.26 36.35
N LYS A 112 -30.04 20.95 35.26
CA LYS A 112 -30.66 22.28 35.33
C LYS A 112 -32.05 22.16 35.96
N ASP A 113 -32.84 21.19 35.49
CA ASP A 113 -34.19 20.93 36.00
C ASP A 113 -34.14 20.50 37.48
N ASP A 114 -33.15 19.68 37.87
CA ASP A 114 -32.94 19.28 39.27
C ASP A 114 -32.64 20.47 40.20
N VAL A 115 -31.80 21.41 39.74
CA VAL A 115 -31.47 22.63 40.49
C VAL A 115 -32.72 23.49 40.67
N GLU A 116 -33.52 23.65 39.62
CA GLU A 116 -34.77 24.40 39.68
C GLU A 116 -35.77 23.72 40.62
N ALA A 117 -35.96 22.40 40.49
CA ALA A 117 -36.85 21.63 41.34
C ALA A 117 -36.44 21.71 42.82
N GLN A 118 -35.15 21.62 43.12
CA GLN A 118 -34.66 21.79 44.50
C GLN A 118 -34.97 23.18 45.04
N SER A 119 -34.70 24.23 44.26
CA SER A 119 -34.96 25.61 44.68
C SER A 119 -36.45 25.86 44.97
N ILE A 120 -37.34 25.22 44.21
CA ILE A 120 -38.79 25.32 44.39
C ILE A 120 -39.21 24.57 45.66
N ARG A 121 -38.63 23.40 45.94
CA ARG A 121 -38.91 22.64 47.17
C ARG A 121 -38.54 23.46 48.40
N ASP A 122 -37.30 23.96 48.47
CA ASP A 122 -36.79 24.74 49.61
C ASP A 122 -37.62 26.01 49.84
N TYR A 123 -38.02 26.68 48.76
CA TYR A 123 -38.91 27.85 48.81
C TYR A 123 -40.31 27.49 49.33
N THR A 124 -40.88 26.35 48.91
CA THR A 124 -42.21 25.91 49.32
C THR A 124 -42.26 25.50 50.80
N GLU A 125 -41.19 24.88 51.30
CA GLU A 125 -41.01 24.60 52.72
C GLU A 125 -40.97 25.90 53.53
N SER A 126 -40.18 26.87 53.08
CA SER A 126 -40.09 28.19 53.72
C SER A 126 -41.44 28.94 53.72
N LEU A 127 -42.21 28.84 52.62
CA LEU A 127 -43.56 29.38 52.55
C LEU A 127 -44.52 28.71 53.54
N SER A 128 -44.38 27.42 53.77
CA SER A 128 -45.19 26.68 54.74
C SER A 128 -44.92 27.19 56.16
N THR A 129 -43.66 27.44 56.50
CA THR A 129 -43.27 28.08 57.77
C THR A 129 -43.80 29.52 57.85
N ALA A 130 -43.71 30.31 56.78
CA ALA A 130 -44.27 31.66 56.75
C ALA A 130 -45.80 31.67 57.01
N ARG A 131 -46.54 30.71 56.44
CA ARG A 131 -47.97 30.54 56.69
C ARG A 131 -48.27 30.19 58.15
N LEU A 132 -47.44 29.35 58.79
CA LEU A 132 -47.57 29.03 60.20
C LEU A 132 -47.33 30.27 61.09
N MET A 133 -46.35 31.11 60.76
CA MET A 133 -46.12 32.37 61.48
C MET A 133 -47.29 33.34 61.30
N ALA A 134 -47.85 33.41 60.09
CA ALA A 134 -49.02 34.23 59.80
C ALA A 134 -50.27 33.78 60.58
N SER A 135 -50.49 32.47 60.76
CA SER A 135 -51.62 31.96 61.56
C SER A 135 -51.50 32.31 63.05
N GLN A 136 -50.29 32.57 63.53
CA GLN A 136 -50.01 33.09 64.88
C GLN A 136 -50.05 34.62 64.98
N ALA A 137 -50.63 35.31 63.98
CA ALA A 137 -50.70 36.76 63.85
C ALA A 137 -49.33 37.49 63.77
N ARG A 138 -48.24 36.77 63.47
CA ARG A 138 -46.89 37.32 63.29
C ARG A 138 -46.60 37.68 61.84
N PHE A 139 -47.35 38.64 61.29
CA PHE A 139 -47.30 38.95 59.85
C PHE A 139 -45.97 39.55 59.38
N ALA A 140 -45.30 40.35 60.21
CA ALA A 140 -43.99 40.91 59.87
C ALA A 140 -42.92 39.81 59.72
N GLU A 141 -42.91 38.84 60.64
CA GLU A 141 -42.02 37.67 60.57
C GLU A 141 -42.34 36.80 59.35
N ALA A 142 -43.62 36.54 59.09
CA ALA A 142 -44.05 35.79 57.91
C ALA A 142 -43.61 36.46 56.58
N LYS A 143 -43.72 37.79 56.49
CA LYS A 143 -43.26 38.56 55.33
C LYS A 143 -41.74 38.46 55.17
N ASN A 144 -40.99 38.61 56.27
CA ASN A 144 -39.54 38.49 56.26
C ASN A 144 -39.08 37.09 55.80
N ILE A 145 -39.72 36.02 56.28
CA ILE A 145 -39.41 34.64 55.85
C ILE A 145 -39.68 34.48 54.36
N ARG A 146 -40.83 34.96 53.85
CA ARG A 146 -41.16 34.89 52.42
C ARG A 146 -40.14 35.62 51.56
N ASP A 147 -39.84 36.87 51.90
CA ASP A 147 -38.95 37.72 51.10
C ASP A 147 -37.50 37.19 51.14
N SER A 148 -37.05 36.72 52.31
CA SER A 148 -35.74 36.06 52.45
C SER A 148 -35.67 34.77 51.65
N ALA A 149 -36.72 33.93 51.69
CA ALA A 149 -36.75 32.68 50.93
C ALA A 149 -36.80 32.92 49.42
N PHE A 150 -37.53 33.96 48.97
CA PHE A 150 -37.56 34.35 47.56
C PHE A 150 -36.18 34.80 47.07
N ASN A 151 -35.48 35.63 47.83
CA ASN A 151 -34.13 36.07 47.49
C ASN A 151 -33.15 34.90 47.49
N ALA A 152 -33.20 34.03 48.50
CA ALA A 152 -32.35 32.84 48.59
C ALA A 152 -32.58 31.88 47.41
N LYS A 153 -33.83 31.66 46.99
CA LYS A 153 -34.16 30.85 45.81
C LYS A 153 -33.49 31.42 44.55
N ASN A 154 -33.66 32.71 44.30
CA ASN A 154 -33.13 33.36 43.10
C ASN A 154 -31.60 33.33 43.07
N GLU A 155 -30.96 33.62 44.21
CA GLU A 155 -29.51 33.59 44.34
C GLU A 155 -28.95 32.17 44.17
N TYR A 156 -29.58 31.17 44.78
CA TYR A 156 -29.20 29.77 44.62
C TYR A 156 -29.28 29.33 43.15
N CYS A 157 -30.41 29.56 42.49
CA CYS A 157 -30.57 29.24 41.07
C CYS A 157 -29.54 29.94 40.19
N PHE A 158 -29.34 31.25 40.39
CA PHE A 158 -28.39 32.03 39.60
C PHE A 158 -26.96 31.48 39.74
N ASN A 159 -26.50 31.28 40.97
CA ASN A 159 -25.15 30.79 41.24
C ASN A 159 -24.96 29.36 40.71
N LYS A 160 -25.90 28.45 40.99
CA LYS A 160 -25.81 27.06 40.53
C LYS A 160 -25.90 26.94 39.01
N PHE A 161 -26.76 27.72 38.35
CA PHE A 161 -26.84 27.73 36.88
C PHE A 161 -25.58 28.29 36.25
N LYS A 162 -24.96 29.32 36.83
CA LYS A 162 -23.69 29.86 36.36
C LYS A 162 -22.57 28.80 36.42
N ASP A 163 -22.46 28.11 37.55
CA ASP A 163 -21.46 27.04 37.74
C ASP A 163 -21.70 25.86 36.79
N LEU A 164 -22.96 25.42 36.69
CA LEU A 164 -23.37 24.33 35.81
C LEU A 164 -23.06 24.66 34.34
N THR A 165 -23.43 25.87 33.90
CA THR A 165 -23.20 26.33 32.53
C THR A 165 -21.71 26.42 32.23
N THR A 166 -20.91 26.95 33.15
CA THR A 166 -19.45 27.05 32.98
C THR A 166 -18.82 25.67 32.82
N ARG A 167 -19.22 24.72 33.66
CA ARG A 167 -18.71 23.34 33.63
C ARG A 167 -19.09 22.61 32.34
N TYR A 168 -20.35 22.71 31.90
CA TYR A 168 -20.77 22.06 30.67
C TYR A 168 -20.22 22.75 29.43
N LYS A 169 -20.01 24.07 29.45
CA LYS A 169 -19.30 24.78 28.39
C LYS A 169 -17.87 24.27 28.23
N SER A 170 -17.14 24.09 29.33
CA SER A 170 -15.79 23.50 29.27
C SER A 170 -15.79 22.04 28.79
N LEU A 171 -16.79 21.25 29.21
CA LEU A 171 -16.94 19.86 28.79
C LEU A 171 -17.23 19.76 27.29
N ILE A 172 -18.21 20.50 26.80
CA ILE A 172 -18.57 20.53 25.37
C ILE A 172 -17.37 20.97 24.54
N LYS A 173 -16.65 22.01 24.96
CA LYS A 173 -15.43 22.46 24.29
C LYS A 173 -14.40 21.34 24.16
N SER A 174 -14.13 20.60 25.24
CA SER A 174 -13.19 19.47 25.22
C SER A 174 -13.68 18.31 24.32
N ILE A 175 -14.98 18.03 24.30
CA ILE A 175 -15.58 17.04 23.41
C ILE A 175 -15.38 17.46 21.95
N THR A 176 -15.68 18.72 21.62
CA THR A 176 -15.51 19.26 20.26
C THR A 176 -14.06 19.21 19.81
N GLU A 177 -13.10 19.66 20.63
CA GLU A 177 -11.67 19.59 20.29
C GLU A 177 -11.21 18.15 20.00
N ARG A 178 -11.70 17.17 20.77
CA ARG A 178 -11.41 15.75 20.49
C ARG A 178 -12.09 15.28 19.22
N HIS A 179 -13.34 15.66 18.97
CA HIS A 179 -14.07 15.29 17.75
C HIS A 179 -13.37 15.81 16.49
N GLU A 180 -12.88 17.05 16.54
CA GLU A 180 -12.05 17.65 15.49
C GLU A 180 -10.77 16.83 15.26
N PHE A 181 -10.05 16.49 16.34
CA PHE A 181 -8.85 15.65 16.23
C PHE A 181 -9.12 14.27 15.63
N GLU A 182 -10.21 13.60 16.04
CA GLU A 182 -10.61 12.30 15.49
C GLU A 182 -10.93 12.39 13.99
N MET A 183 -11.60 13.48 13.57
CA MET A 183 -11.93 13.72 12.18
C MET A 183 -10.68 14.00 11.33
N ASP A 184 -9.78 14.86 11.82
CA ASP A 184 -8.49 15.14 11.17
C ASP A 184 -7.63 13.88 11.03
N SER A 185 -7.63 13.04 12.06
CA SER A 185 -6.93 11.75 12.04
C SER A 185 -7.50 10.82 10.96
N LEU A 186 -8.83 10.77 10.81
CA LEU A 186 -9.49 9.97 9.78
C LEU A 186 -9.16 10.48 8.38
N ILE A 187 -9.21 11.79 8.16
CA ILE A 187 -8.83 12.43 6.89
C ILE A 187 -7.37 12.13 6.54
N LYS A 188 -6.44 12.32 7.49
CA LYS A 188 -5.02 12.02 7.26
C LYS A 188 -4.79 10.55 6.91
N LYS A 189 -5.47 9.62 7.59
CA LYS A 189 -5.38 8.19 7.27
C LYS A 189 -5.90 7.87 5.87
N ARG A 190 -7.01 8.49 5.47
CA ARG A 190 -7.55 8.37 4.10
C ARG A 190 -6.53 8.85 3.07
N ASP A 191 -6.01 10.06 3.26
CA ASP A 191 -5.10 10.69 2.29
C ASP A 191 -3.79 9.93 2.16
N LEU A 192 -3.25 9.43 3.27
CA LEU A 192 -2.07 8.55 3.24
C LEU A 192 -2.37 7.25 2.48
N LYS A 193 -3.55 6.66 2.66
CA LYS A 193 -3.91 5.42 1.97
C LYS A 193 -4.14 5.64 0.47
N MET A 194 -4.76 6.76 0.09
CA MET A 194 -4.91 7.16 -1.31
C MET A 194 -3.56 7.39 -1.97
N LYS A 195 -2.66 8.14 -1.32
CA LYS A 195 -1.30 8.38 -1.82
C LYS A 195 -0.50 7.09 -1.95
N GLN A 196 -0.68 6.14 -1.03
CA GLN A 196 -0.05 4.82 -1.15
C GLN A 196 -0.51 4.09 -2.42
N LEU A 197 -1.81 4.12 -2.73
CA LEU A 197 -2.35 3.48 -3.94
C LEU A 197 -1.85 4.16 -5.22
N GLU A 198 -1.70 5.50 -5.21
CA GLU A 198 -1.11 6.24 -6.33
C GLU A 198 0.36 5.85 -6.57
N ILE A 199 1.13 5.66 -5.49
CA ILE A 199 2.51 5.16 -5.59
C ILE A 199 2.53 3.73 -6.14
N GLU A 200 1.67 2.84 -5.62
CA GLU A 200 1.54 1.47 -6.14
C GLU A 200 1.21 1.44 -7.65
N MET A 201 0.41 2.40 -8.15
CA MET A 201 0.08 2.53 -9.57
C MET A 201 1.30 2.93 -10.41
N ASN A 202 2.02 3.96 -9.96
CA ASN A 202 3.22 4.44 -10.66
C ASN A 202 4.31 3.36 -10.69
N ASP A 203 4.53 2.68 -9.56
CA ASP A 203 5.49 1.57 -9.47
C ASP A 203 5.09 0.42 -10.42
N ALA A 204 3.79 0.12 -10.54
CA ALA A 204 3.31 -0.91 -11.47
C ALA A 204 3.56 -0.52 -12.94
N HIS A 205 3.33 0.74 -13.32
CA HIS A 205 3.62 1.25 -14.66
C HIS A 205 5.12 1.23 -14.98
N GLU A 206 5.96 1.65 -14.03
CA GLU A 206 7.43 1.61 -14.19
C GLU A 206 7.92 0.17 -14.37
N ASN A 207 7.42 -0.77 -13.55
CA ASN A 207 7.74 -2.19 -13.69
C ASN A 207 7.27 -2.77 -15.04
N ALA A 208 6.08 -2.38 -15.52
CA ALA A 208 5.56 -2.83 -16.81
C ALA A 208 6.43 -2.32 -17.98
N LEU A 209 6.94 -1.09 -17.87
CA LEU A 209 7.89 -0.52 -18.83
C LEU A 209 9.24 -1.23 -18.78
N ASP A 210 9.78 -1.48 -17.59
CA ASP A 210 11.05 -2.19 -17.41
C ASP A 210 10.99 -3.59 -18.03
N CYS A 211 9.93 -4.36 -17.77
CA CYS A 211 9.69 -5.66 -18.40
C CYS A 211 9.69 -5.54 -19.93
N PHE A 212 8.96 -4.57 -20.49
CA PHE A 212 8.93 -4.32 -21.94
C PHE A 212 10.33 -4.02 -22.49
N THR A 213 11.12 -3.17 -21.81
CA THR A 213 12.47 -2.83 -22.29
C THR A 213 13.41 -4.02 -22.29
N VAL A 214 13.36 -4.87 -21.25
CA VAL A 214 14.19 -6.08 -21.13
C VAL A 214 13.80 -7.10 -22.19
N ASP A 215 12.51 -7.33 -22.38
CA ASP A 215 12.01 -8.29 -23.37
C ASP A 215 12.32 -7.82 -24.80
N ASN A 216 12.09 -6.53 -25.09
CA ASN A 216 12.45 -5.94 -26.38
C ASN A 216 13.96 -6.00 -26.63
N ALA A 217 14.80 -5.67 -25.65
CA ALA A 217 16.26 -5.77 -25.77
C ALA A 217 16.71 -7.22 -26.05
N SER A 218 16.07 -8.19 -25.40
CA SER A 218 16.31 -9.62 -25.64
C SER A 218 15.93 -10.02 -27.06
N LYS A 219 14.80 -9.53 -27.58
CA LYS A 219 14.37 -9.75 -28.98
C LYS A 219 15.28 -9.09 -30.00
N VAL A 220 15.79 -7.89 -29.74
CA VAL A 220 16.80 -7.24 -30.58
C VAL A 220 18.08 -8.08 -30.64
N ALA A 221 18.55 -8.57 -29.50
CA ALA A 221 19.76 -9.41 -29.44
C ALA A 221 19.59 -10.74 -30.21
N GLU A 222 18.42 -11.38 -30.10
CA GLU A 222 18.06 -12.58 -30.88
C GLU A 222 18.05 -12.30 -32.39
N ALA A 223 17.45 -11.17 -32.81
CA ALA A 223 17.34 -10.79 -34.22
C ALA A 223 18.70 -10.41 -34.83
N ALA A 224 19.53 -9.68 -34.08
CA ALA A 224 20.89 -9.30 -34.48
C ALA A 224 21.81 -10.53 -34.63
N GLY A 225 21.57 -11.60 -33.86
CA GLY A 225 22.35 -12.82 -33.89
C GLY A 225 23.79 -12.64 -33.39
N LYS A 226 24.61 -13.70 -33.43
CA LYS A 226 26.01 -13.63 -33.02
C LYS A 226 26.84 -12.91 -34.10
N PRO A 227 27.68 -11.92 -33.74
CA PRO A 227 28.56 -11.28 -34.71
C PRO A 227 29.53 -12.29 -35.32
N LYS A 228 29.51 -12.44 -36.65
CA LYS A 228 30.40 -13.35 -37.40
C LYS A 228 31.86 -12.84 -37.48
N ARG A 229 32.08 -11.54 -37.30
CA ARG A 229 33.41 -10.91 -37.25
C ARG A 229 33.69 -10.41 -35.83
N LYS A 230 34.95 -10.48 -35.38
CA LYS A 230 35.39 -9.81 -34.16
C LYS A 230 35.02 -8.33 -34.28
N MET A 231 34.24 -7.82 -33.33
CA MET A 231 33.89 -6.40 -33.29
C MET A 231 35.17 -5.55 -33.36
N PRO A 232 35.19 -4.45 -34.13
CA PRO A 232 36.27 -3.49 -34.08
C PRO A 232 36.51 -3.07 -32.62
N LEU A 233 37.77 -3.00 -32.19
CA LEU A 233 38.14 -2.67 -30.81
C LEU A 233 37.41 -1.41 -30.31
N SER A 234 37.22 -0.42 -31.18
CA SER A 234 36.50 0.84 -30.90
C SER A 234 35.06 0.63 -30.40
N PHE A 235 34.29 -0.28 -31.00
CA PHE A 235 32.93 -0.62 -30.55
C PHE A 235 32.93 -1.51 -29.30
N ALA A 236 33.94 -2.38 -29.16
CA ALA A 236 34.14 -3.16 -27.95
C ALA A 236 34.48 -2.29 -26.72
N TYR A 237 35.10 -1.12 -26.92
CA TYR A 237 35.37 -0.15 -25.85
C TYR A 237 34.15 0.70 -25.47
N GLN A 238 33.25 1.00 -26.40
CA GLN A 238 32.00 1.72 -26.09
C GLN A 238 31.00 0.86 -25.30
N THR A 239 30.96 -0.46 -25.54
CA THR A 239 30.17 -1.42 -24.75
C THR A 239 30.88 -1.88 -23.47
N ARG A 240 32.20 -1.65 -23.35
CA ARG A 240 33.00 -2.00 -22.16
C ARG A 240 32.84 -1.09 -20.96
N ASN A 241 32.10 0.02 -21.06
CA ASN A 241 31.62 0.68 -19.85
C ASN A 241 30.59 -0.18 -19.09
N ASN A 242 30.08 -1.25 -19.72
CA ASN A 242 29.31 -2.32 -19.07
C ASN A 242 30.04 -3.67 -19.16
N THR A 243 31.35 -3.72 -18.89
CA THR A 243 31.91 -5.02 -18.48
C THR A 243 31.27 -5.39 -17.13
N PRO A 244 30.74 -6.61 -16.96
CA PRO A 244 30.34 -7.07 -15.64
C PRO A 244 31.59 -6.97 -14.78
N CYS A 245 31.47 -6.18 -13.71
CA CYS A 245 32.46 -6.05 -12.68
C CYS A 245 32.90 -7.46 -12.29
N LYS A 246 34.08 -7.92 -12.78
CA LYS A 246 34.76 -9.10 -12.27
C LYS A 246 35.26 -8.75 -10.88
N TRP A 247 34.33 -8.71 -9.93
CA TRP A 247 34.66 -8.98 -8.56
C TRP A 247 34.66 -10.49 -8.45
N GLU A 248 35.86 -11.06 -8.43
CA GLU A 248 36.06 -12.29 -7.68
C GLU A 248 35.41 -12.11 -6.31
N SER A 249 34.32 -12.84 -6.10
CA SER A 249 33.88 -13.44 -4.85
C SER A 249 34.51 -12.93 -3.55
N LYS A 250 34.22 -11.68 -3.13
CA LYS A 250 34.15 -11.29 -1.70
C LYS A 250 33.07 -10.25 -1.39
N VAL A 251 32.03 -10.14 -2.21
CA VAL A 251 30.83 -9.33 -1.89
C VAL A 251 29.55 -10.17 -2.02
N THR A 252 29.59 -11.41 -1.54
CA THR A 252 28.39 -12.27 -1.41
C THR A 252 27.81 -12.27 0.00
N MET A 253 28.23 -11.38 0.91
CA MET A 253 27.62 -11.34 2.25
C MET A 253 27.39 -9.96 2.87
N LYS A 254 27.93 -8.85 2.35
CA LYS A 254 27.68 -7.52 2.94
C LYS A 254 26.45 -6.82 2.37
N THR A 255 26.21 -6.91 1.07
CA THR A 255 25.00 -6.37 0.42
C THR A 255 23.77 -7.19 0.77
N ASP A 256 23.87 -8.53 0.77
CA ASP A 256 22.78 -9.41 1.21
C ASP A 256 22.53 -9.31 2.74
N LYS A 257 23.56 -9.04 3.57
CA LYS A 257 23.34 -8.65 4.98
C LYS A 257 22.71 -7.27 5.11
N SER A 258 23.07 -6.29 4.28
CA SER A 258 22.46 -4.96 4.34
C SER A 258 21.02 -4.96 3.82
N PHE A 259 20.72 -5.80 2.83
CA PHE A 259 19.39 -6.02 2.30
C PHE A 259 18.54 -6.83 3.28
N ARG A 260 19.04 -7.95 3.82
CA ARG A 260 18.35 -8.68 4.91
C ARG A 260 18.26 -7.89 6.21
N ALA A 261 19.24 -7.06 6.54
CA ALA A 261 19.15 -6.15 7.69
C ALA A 261 18.11 -5.08 7.43
N LYS A 262 18.10 -4.44 6.25
CA LYS A 262 17.04 -3.49 5.87
C LYS A 262 15.67 -4.15 5.83
N MET A 263 15.55 -5.38 5.36
CA MET A 263 14.29 -6.12 5.30
C MET A 263 13.86 -6.67 6.65
N ASN A 264 14.79 -7.01 7.54
CA ASN A 264 14.50 -7.32 8.95
C ASN A 264 14.17 -6.04 9.74
N THR A 265 14.77 -4.90 9.44
CA THR A 265 14.39 -3.60 10.01
C THR A 265 13.02 -3.18 9.49
N TYR A 266 12.72 -3.40 8.20
CA TYR A 266 11.40 -3.20 7.63
C TYR A 266 10.38 -4.11 8.34
N ASN A 267 10.62 -5.42 8.37
CA ASN A 267 9.74 -6.37 9.05
C ASN A 267 9.63 -6.12 10.56
N ASN A 268 10.67 -5.62 11.25
CA ASN A 268 10.60 -5.28 12.67
C ASN A 268 9.93 -3.92 12.94
N VAL A 269 10.04 -2.95 12.03
CA VAL A 269 9.35 -1.65 12.13
C VAL A 269 7.86 -1.81 11.81
N PHE A 270 7.51 -2.67 10.84
CA PHE A 270 6.13 -3.01 10.51
C PHE A 270 5.51 -4.02 11.48
N ALA A 271 6.27 -4.97 12.03
CA ALA A 271 5.79 -5.81 13.13
C ALA A 271 5.68 -5.04 14.45
N ALA A 272 6.51 -4.02 14.68
CA ALA A 272 6.37 -3.13 15.85
C ALA A 272 5.17 -2.17 15.73
N SER A 273 4.64 -1.94 14.52
CA SER A 273 3.39 -1.18 14.35
C SER A 273 2.14 -2.01 14.64
N ASP A 274 2.27 -3.35 14.71
CA ASP A 274 1.22 -4.27 15.16
C ASP A 274 1.32 -4.65 16.66
N VAL A 275 2.32 -4.13 17.40
CA VAL A 275 2.40 -4.27 18.87
C VAL A 275 1.84 -3.03 19.57
N MET A 276 0.57 -2.76 19.32
CA MET A 276 -0.31 -2.06 20.26
C MET A 276 -1.62 -2.86 20.39
N ASN A 277 -1.49 -4.15 20.68
CA ASN A 277 -2.43 -4.85 21.56
C ASN A 277 -1.80 -6.14 22.12
N PRO A 278 -1.76 -6.33 23.45
CA PRO A 278 -1.14 -7.49 24.06
C PRO A 278 -2.12 -8.66 24.09
N LYS A 279 -1.73 -9.83 23.56
CA LYS A 279 -2.05 -11.17 24.12
C LYS A 279 -1.40 -12.28 23.29
N LYS A 280 -0.44 -12.98 23.94
CA LYS A 280 -0.14 -14.43 23.88
C LYS A 280 0.25 -15.00 22.49
N THR A 281 1.40 -15.64 22.25
CA THR A 281 2.12 -16.63 23.05
C THR A 281 3.57 -16.75 22.56
N THR A 282 4.50 -16.85 23.50
CA THR A 282 5.88 -17.31 23.31
C THR A 282 5.93 -18.76 22.83
N LYS A 283 6.62 -19.02 21.71
CA LYS A 283 7.23 -20.34 21.44
C LYS A 283 8.71 -20.16 21.11
N THR A 284 9.53 -20.44 22.11
CA THR A 284 10.98 -20.64 22.05
C THR A 284 11.30 -21.90 21.22
N PRO A 285 12.46 -22.02 20.58
CA PRO A 285 12.76 -23.08 19.62
C PRO A 285 13.29 -24.32 20.35
N MET A 286 12.71 -25.50 20.06
CA MET A 286 13.28 -26.77 20.54
C MET A 286 14.12 -27.45 19.48
N LYS A 287 15.43 -27.52 19.80
CA LYS A 287 16.39 -28.49 19.29
C LYS A 287 15.90 -29.92 19.52
N LYS A 288 16.25 -30.80 18.59
CA LYS A 288 16.19 -32.27 18.67
C LYS A 288 16.69 -32.81 20.02
N VAL A 289 15.92 -33.69 20.68
CA VAL A 289 16.42 -34.73 21.58
C VAL A 289 15.53 -35.97 21.46
N GLN A 290 16.18 -37.09 21.17
CA GLN A 290 15.66 -38.46 21.12
C GLN A 290 15.29 -38.98 22.53
N ASN A 291 14.47 -40.03 22.56
CA ASN A 291 14.42 -41.05 23.63
C ASN A 291 14.10 -40.59 25.07
N THR A 292 12.82 -40.60 25.43
CA THR A 292 12.34 -40.97 26.78
C THR A 292 10.84 -41.26 26.74
N ARG A 293 10.45 -42.34 26.04
CA ARG A 293 9.08 -42.90 26.13
C ARG A 293 9.06 -44.36 26.61
N ARG A 294 10.12 -44.77 27.33
CA ARG A 294 10.31 -46.15 27.80
C ARG A 294 10.56 -46.30 29.30
N LEU A 295 10.39 -45.24 30.08
CA LEU A 295 10.59 -45.28 31.55
C LEU A 295 9.35 -44.93 32.38
N GLU A 296 8.30 -44.33 31.81
CA GLU A 296 7.05 -44.06 32.57
C GLU A 296 6.02 -45.20 32.48
N GLU A 297 6.07 -46.04 31.43
CA GLU A 297 5.22 -47.25 31.34
C GLU A 297 5.71 -48.42 32.21
N LEU A 298 6.91 -48.33 32.79
CA LEU A 298 7.45 -49.30 33.76
C LEU A 298 7.23 -48.90 35.23
N ALA A 299 6.82 -47.66 35.51
CA ALA A 299 6.53 -47.19 36.87
C ALA A 299 5.05 -47.35 37.26
N ILE A 300 4.13 -47.42 36.29
CA ILE A 300 2.68 -47.54 36.54
C ILE A 300 2.22 -49.01 36.65
N LYS A 301 3.06 -49.98 36.24
CA LYS A 301 2.79 -51.43 36.42
C LYS A 301 3.38 -52.04 37.71
N LYS A 302 4.07 -51.28 38.56
CA LYS A 302 4.63 -51.76 39.85
C LYS A 302 3.98 -51.17 41.12
N ALA A 303 2.88 -50.41 40.99
CA ALA A 303 2.17 -49.83 42.14
C ALA A 303 0.72 -50.36 42.33
N LYS A 304 0.33 -51.43 41.63
CA LYS A 304 -0.97 -52.10 41.82
C LYS A 304 -0.85 -53.60 41.62
N THR A 305 -0.50 -54.34 42.68
CA THR A 305 -0.88 -55.73 43.06
C THR A 305 0.25 -56.43 43.82
N PRO A 306 -0.04 -57.22 44.85
CA PRO A 306 -0.96 -57.03 45.99
C PRO A 306 -0.29 -56.32 47.17
#